data_AF-A0A8J8BBX3-F1
#
_entry.id   AF-A0A8J8BBX3-F1
#
_cell.length_a   1.000
_cell.length_b   1.000
_cell.length_c   1.000
_cell.angle_alpha   90.00
_cell.angle_beta   90.00
_cell.angle_gamma   90.00
#
_symmetry.space_group_name_H-M   'P 1'
#
loop_
_entity.id
_entity.type
_entity.pdbx_description
1 polymer ?
#
loop_
_entity_poly.entity_id
_entity_poly.type
_entity_poly.pdbx_seq_one_letter_code
_entity_poly.pdbx_strand_id
1 'polypeptide(L)'
;MTQIKAVPWDDWTIAVPAFLAMTLMAFTYSITVGIGASVIAFVLVKAAAGKIREVSPLLWIVAALFAAYFALNPIQQVLNVK
;
A
#
# COMPACT_ATOMS: atom_id res chain seq x y z
N MET A 1 16.03 -12.24 13.92
CA MET A 1 15.87 -10.92 13.24
C MET A 1 16.30 -11.00 11.77
N THR A 2 15.79 -11.98 11.01
CA THR A 2 16.31 -12.28 9.65
C THR A 2 15.36 -11.83 8.53
N GLN A 3 14.06 -11.73 8.80
CA GLN A 3 13.05 -11.45 7.76
C GLN A 3 13.22 -10.08 7.08
N ILE A 4 13.68 -9.06 7.81
CA ILE A 4 13.92 -7.72 7.26
C ILE A 4 15.08 -7.74 6.26
N LYS A 5 16.09 -8.62 6.46
CA LYS A 5 17.22 -8.78 5.53
C LYS A 5 16.84 -9.50 4.24
N ALA A 6 15.71 -10.22 4.22
CA ALA A 6 15.22 -10.91 3.04
C ALA A 6 14.50 -9.96 2.06
N VAL A 7 14.18 -8.74 2.48
CA VAL A 7 13.62 -7.72 1.59
C VAL A 7 14.71 -7.26 0.61
N PRO A 8 14.45 -7.26 -0.71
CA PRO A 8 15.41 -6.75 -1.69
C PRO A 8 15.44 -5.22 -1.64
N TRP A 9 16.30 -4.66 -0.78
CA TRP A 9 16.40 -3.23 -0.54
C TRP A 9 16.92 -2.43 -1.75
N ASP A 10 17.61 -3.09 -2.69
CA ASP A 10 18.11 -2.47 -3.93
C ASP A 10 17.00 -2.21 -4.95
N ASP A 11 15.86 -2.92 -4.85
CA ASP A 11 14.69 -2.69 -5.69
C ASP A 11 13.71 -1.74 -4.99
N TRP A 12 13.77 -0.46 -5.36
CA TRP A 12 12.86 0.58 -4.87
C TRP A 12 11.38 0.25 -5.06
N THR A 13 11.03 -0.57 -6.06
CA THR A 13 9.64 -1.00 -6.29
C THR A 13 9.11 -1.97 -5.24
N ILE A 14 10.01 -2.54 -4.43
CA ILE A 14 9.69 -3.45 -3.32
C ILE A 14 10.03 -2.81 -1.97
N ALA A 15 11.18 -2.13 -1.90
CA ALA A 15 11.67 -1.49 -0.68
C ALA A 15 10.71 -0.41 -0.15
N VAL A 16 10.18 0.45 -1.03
CA VAL A 16 9.25 1.52 -0.63
C VAL A 16 7.95 0.97 -0.05
N PRO A 17 7.23 0.05 -0.73
CA PRO A 17 6.04 -0.59 -0.16
C PRO A 17 6.31 -1.34 1.15
N ALA A 18 7.41 -2.10 1.22
CA ALA A 18 7.77 -2.85 2.42
C ALA A 18 8.04 -1.92 3.62
N PHE A 19 8.76 -0.82 3.37
CA PHE A 19 9.01 0.20 4.38
C PHE A 19 7.72 0.86 4.84
N LEU A 20 6.83 1.24 3.92
CA LEU A 20 5.51 1.78 4.27
C LEU A 20 4.70 0.81 5.11
N ALA A 21 4.70 -0.49 4.77
CA ALA A 21 3.97 -1.50 5.51
C ALA A 21 4.43 -1.52 6.98
N MET A 22 5.74 -1.64 7.21
CA MET A 22 6.31 -1.72 8.55
C MET A 22 6.04 -0.44 9.35
N THR A 23 6.26 0.71 8.71
CA THR A 23 6.17 2.03 9.33
C THR A 23 4.73 2.36 9.71
N LEU A 24 3.78 2.16 8.79
CA LEU A 24 2.38 2.44 9.04
C LEU A 24 1.79 1.51 10.09
N MET A 25 2.09 0.21 10.05
CA MET A 25 1.62 -0.69 11.11
C MET A 25 2.09 -0.25 12.50
N ALA A 26 3.36 0.17 12.61
CA ALA A 26 3.95 0.61 13.87
C ALA A 26 3.33 1.91 14.38
N PHE A 27 3.09 2.89 13.49
CA PHE A 27 2.59 4.20 13.89
C PHE A 27 1.07 4.29 14.00
N THR A 28 0.32 3.52 13.21
CA THR A 28 -1.15 3.52 13.26
C THR A 28 -1.70 2.40 14.12
N TYR A 29 -0.84 1.55 14.69
CA TYR A 29 -1.20 0.36 15.47
C TYR A 29 -2.25 -0.53 14.77
N SER A 30 -2.25 -0.52 13.43
CA SER A 30 -3.27 -1.16 12.61
C SER A 30 -2.62 -1.90 11.46
N ILE A 31 -2.72 -3.23 11.52
CA ILE A 31 -2.27 -4.12 10.44
C ILE A 31 -3.03 -3.78 9.15
N THR A 32 -4.33 -3.52 9.25
CA THR A 32 -5.17 -3.17 8.09
C THR A 32 -4.68 -1.92 7.39
N VAL A 33 -4.32 -0.87 8.13
CA VAL A 33 -3.81 0.38 7.53
C VAL A 33 -2.47 0.14 6.86
N GLY A 34 -1.55 -0.56 7.54
CA GLY A 34 -0.23 -0.83 6.98
C GLY A 34 -0.23 -1.74 5.76
N ILE A 35 -1.04 -2.81 5.75
CA ILE A 35 -1.19 -3.66 4.55
C ILE A 35 -1.87 -2.87 3.45
N GLY A 36 -2.98 -2.20 3.74
CA GLY A 36 -3.76 -1.50 2.72
C GLY A 36 -2.97 -0.42 1.99
N ALA A 37 -2.30 0.45 2.76
CA ALA A 37 -1.52 1.53 2.18
C ALA A 37 -0.27 1.03 1.45
N SER A 38 0.39 -0.03 1.94
CA SER A 38 1.55 -0.60 1.25
C SER A 38 1.17 -1.31 -0.05
N VAL A 39 0.02 -1.97 -0.13
CA VAL A 39 -0.49 -2.55 -1.38
C VAL A 39 -0.76 -1.47 -2.41
N ILE A 40 -1.39 -0.35 -2.02
CA ILE A 40 -1.59 0.79 -2.92
C ILE A 40 -0.24 1.32 -3.40
N ALA A 41 0.71 1.52 -2.48
CA ALA A 41 2.05 1.99 -2.81
C ALA A 41 2.79 1.03 -3.76
N PHE A 42 2.67 -0.29 -3.57
CA PHE A 42 3.28 -1.28 -4.45
C PHE A 42 2.80 -1.15 -5.90
N VAL A 43 1.48 -1.08 -6.07
CA VAL A 43 0.87 -0.94 -7.38
C VAL A 43 1.25 0.40 -8.03
N LEU A 44 1.21 1.50 -7.28
CA LEU A 44 1.58 2.82 -7.78
C LEU A 44 3.05 2.93 -8.15
N VAL A 45 3.97 2.43 -7.32
CA VAL A 45 5.41 2.50 -7.58
C VAL A 45 5.79 1.60 -8.76
N LYS A 46 5.25 0.37 -8.84
CA LYS A 46 5.45 -0.49 -10.02
C LYS A 46 4.90 0.14 -11.28
N ALA A 47 3.74 0.80 -11.21
CA ALA A 47 3.16 1.50 -12.35
C ALA A 47 4.02 2.69 -12.78
N ALA A 48 4.48 3.52 -11.85
CA ALA A 48 5.37 4.65 -12.10
C ALA A 48 6.73 4.20 -12.68
N ALA A 49 7.22 3.03 -12.27
CA ALA A 49 8.44 2.42 -12.82
C ALA A 49 8.25 1.76 -14.21
N GLY A 50 7.06 1.86 -14.82
CA GLY A 50 6.75 1.23 -16.11
C GLY A 50 6.55 -0.29 -16.05
N LYS A 51 6.58 -0.90 -14.86
CA LYS A 51 6.48 -2.33 -14.60
C LYS A 51 5.04 -2.79 -14.38
N ILE A 52 4.07 -2.18 -15.08
CA ILE A 52 2.63 -2.45 -14.90
C ILE A 52 2.29 -3.93 -15.13
N ARG A 53 2.98 -4.58 -16.07
CA ARG A 53 2.75 -6.00 -16.42
C ARG A 53 3.26 -6.99 -15.37
N GLU A 54 4.12 -6.57 -14.45
CA GLU A 54 4.57 -7.39 -13.32
C GLU A 54 3.54 -7.45 -12.18
N VAL A 55 2.58 -6.50 -12.17
CA VAL A 55 1.52 -6.44 -11.17
C VAL A 55 0.36 -7.32 -11.63
N SER A 56 -0.02 -8.31 -10.83
CA SER A 56 -1.17 -9.15 -11.15
C SER A 56 -2.46 -8.32 -11.21
N PRO A 57 -3.42 -8.64 -12.10
CA PRO A 57 -4.70 -7.93 -12.15
C PRO A 57 -5.46 -7.94 -10.81
N LEU A 58 -5.29 -9.01 -10.03
CA LEU A 58 -5.87 -9.11 -8.70
C LEU A 58 -5.31 -8.05 -7.73
N LEU A 59 -4.01 -7.77 -7.78
CA LEU A 59 -3.37 -6.74 -6.96
C LEU A 59 -3.91 -5.34 -7.29
N TRP A 60 -4.20 -5.06 -8.55
CA TRP A 60 -4.87 -3.82 -8.96
C TRP A 60 -6.27 -3.69 -8.34
N ILE A 61 -7.05 -4.77 -8.35
CA ILE A 61 -8.38 -4.78 -7.72
C ILE A 61 -8.26 -4.54 -6.21
N VAL A 62 -7.34 -5.23 -5.54
CA VAL A 62 -7.12 -5.08 -4.09
C VAL A 62 -6.66 -3.65 -3.75
N ALA A 63 -5.75 -3.08 -4.54
CA ALA A 63 -5.31 -1.69 -4.37
C ALA A 63 -6.48 -0.71 -4.55
N ALA A 64 -7.34 -0.92 -5.55
CA ALA A 64 -8.52 -0.08 -5.76
C ALA A 64 -9.53 -0.18 -4.59
N LEU A 65 -9.74 -1.38 -4.04
CA LEU A 65 -10.60 -1.59 -2.87
C LEU A 65 -10.06 -0.88 -1.63
N PHE A 66 -8.76 -0.98 -1.37
CA PHE A 66 -8.14 -0.25 -0.26
C PHE A 66 -8.16 1.27 -0.48
N ALA A 67 -7.96 1.73 -1.72
CA ALA A 67 -8.06 3.15 -2.04
C ALA A 67 -9.49 3.66 -1.77
N ALA A 68 -10.52 2.90 -2.16
CA ALA A 68 -11.90 3.21 -1.82
C ALA A 68 -12.12 3.22 -0.30
N TYR A 69 -11.64 2.21 0.42
CA TYR A 69 -11.72 2.14 1.88
C TYR A 69 -11.14 3.39 2.56
N PHE A 70 -9.95 3.82 2.15
CA PHE A 70 -9.32 5.03 2.71
C PHE A 70 -10.00 6.33 2.25
N ALA A 71 -10.58 6.36 1.05
CA ALA A 71 -11.28 7.53 0.54
C ALA A 71 -12.67 7.71 1.18
N LEU A 72 -13.35 6.62 1.58
CA LEU A 72 -14.69 6.69 2.17
C LEU A 72 -14.75 7.57 3.42
N ASN A 73 -13.76 7.46 4.31
CA ASN A 73 -13.72 8.26 5.54
C ASN A 73 -13.65 9.78 5.28
N PRO A 74 -12.65 10.32 4.54
CA PRO A 74 -12.58 11.74 4.23
C PRO A 74 -13.75 12.19 3.34
N ILE A 75 -14.25 11.35 2.44
CA ILE A 75 -15.43 11.69 1.62
C ILE A 75 -16.66 11.89 2.51
N GLN A 76 -16.90 11.02 3.50
CA GLN A 76 -18.00 11.17 4.44
C GLN A 76 -17.87 12.43 5.29
N GLN A 77 -16.65 12.77 5.71
CA GLN A 77 -16.37 14.01 6.45
C GLN A 77 -16.62 15.26 5.61
N VAL A 78 -16.25 15.24 4.33
CA VAL A 78 -16.47 16.37 3.41
C VAL A 78 -17.95 16.49 3.02
N LEU A 79 -18.66 15.38 2.84
CA LEU A 79 -20.08 15.36 2.48
C LEU A 79 -21.03 15.51 3.68
N ASN A 80 -20.50 15.60 4.90
CA ASN A 80 -21.26 15.78 6.14
C ASN A 80 -22.40 14.76 6.34
N VAL A 81 -22.19 13.51 5.88
CA VAL A 81 -23.21 12.44 5.93
C VAL A 81 -23.19 11.72 7.30
N LYS A 82 -22.31 12.09 8.23
CA LYS A 82 -22.33 11.71 9.65
C LYS A 82 -21.65 12.76 10.51
#